data_AF-B3H4V4-F1
#
_entry.id   AF-B3H4V4-F1
#
_cell.length_a   1.000
_cell.length_b   1.000
_cell.length_c   1.000
_cell.angle_alpha   90.00
_cell.angle_beta   90.00
_cell.angle_gamma   90.00
#
_symmetry.space_group_name_H-M   'P 1'
#
loop_
_entity.id
_entity.type
_entity.pdbx_description
1 polymer ?
#
loop_
_entity_poly.entity_id
_entity_poly.type
_entity_poly.pdbx_seq_one_letter_code
_entity_poly.pdbx_strand_id
1 'polypeptide(L)' 'MKSVSACVVLCVLMFFVMYNAKVEAEDRPPVLVEYFPGTYCSPIRARGPQQCKDETKDPYYPNCVCINQASGHDCSCTH' A
#
# COMPACT_ATOMS: atom_id res chain seq x y z
N MET A 1 -50.16 -10.49 -1.32
CA MET A 1 -49.61 -9.15 -1.64
C MET A 1 -48.43 -8.74 -0.76
N LYS A 2 -48.50 -8.87 0.58
CA LYS A 2 -47.40 -8.48 1.51
C LYS A 2 -46.03 -9.14 1.22
N SER A 3 -46.02 -10.39 0.73
CA SER A 3 -44.78 -11.12 0.42
C SER A 3 -44.00 -10.50 -0.75
N VAL A 4 -44.69 -10.08 -1.81
CA VAL A 4 -44.06 -9.49 -3.00
C VAL A 4 -43.42 -8.14 -2.66
N SER A 5 -44.12 -7.30 -1.89
CA SER A 5 -43.60 -6.01 -1.45
C SER A 5 -42.32 -6.15 -0.60
N ALA A 6 -42.25 -7.15 0.29
CA ALA A 6 -41.04 -7.38 1.10
C ALA A 6 -39.84 -7.81 0.24
N CYS A 7 -40.06 -8.66 -0.76
CA CYS A 7 -39.03 -9.08 -1.70
C CYS A 7 -38.44 -7.89 -2.49
N VAL A 8 -39.30 -7.01 -3.01
CA VAL A 8 -38.86 -5.82 -3.76
C VAL A 8 -38.03 -4.88 -2.89
N VAL A 9 -38.44 -4.65 -1.63
CA VAL A 9 -37.70 -3.79 -0.70
C VAL A 9 -36.31 -4.38 -0.41
N LEU A 10 -36.21 -5.69 -0.18
CA LEU A 10 -34.93 -6.36 0.06
C LEU A 10 -33.99 -6.25 -1.16
N CYS A 11 -34.50 -6.46 -2.38
CA CYS A 11 -33.70 -6.31 -3.58
C CYS A 11 -33.17 -4.87 -3.73
N VAL A 12 -34.03 -3.87 -3.54
CA VAL A 12 -33.64 -2.46 -3.62
C VAL A 12 -32.56 -2.13 -2.58
N LEU A 13 -32.71 -2.59 -1.34
CA LEU A 13 -31.70 -2.41 -0.30
C LEU A 13 -30.36 -3.06 -0.68
N MET A 14 -30.36 -4.29 -1.21
CA MET A 14 -29.14 -4.94 -1.70
C MET A 14 -28.49 -4.15 -2.82
N PHE A 15 -29.26 -3.65 -3.79
CA PHE A 15 -28.73 -2.78 -4.84
C PHE A 15 -28.13 -1.50 -4.28
N PHE A 16 -28.78 -0.85 -3.32
CA PHE A 16 -28.21 0.33 -2.67
C PHE A 16 -26.93 0.00 -1.91
N VAL A 17 -26.87 -1.11 -1.18
CA VAL A 17 -25.66 -1.56 -0.50
C VAL A 17 -24.55 -1.83 -1.50
N MET A 18 -24.81 -2.57 -2.57
CA MET A 18 -23.80 -2.87 -3.60
C MET A 18 -23.36 -1.62 -4.38
N TYR A 19 -24.29 -0.71 -4.68
CA TYR A 19 -24.00 0.53 -5.41
C TYR A 19 -23.20 1.53 -4.57
N ASN A 20 -23.49 1.61 -3.27
CA ASN A 20 -22.76 2.46 -2.32
C ASN A 20 -21.59 1.73 -1.65
N ALA A 21 -21.39 0.44 -1.92
CA ALA A 21 -20.20 -0.30 -1.52
C ALA A 21 -19.03 0.23 -2.35
N LYS A 22 -18.50 1.36 -1.91
CA LYS A 22 -17.21 1.84 -2.37
C LYS A 22 -16.19 0.82 -1.88
N VAL A 23 -15.66 0.03 -2.81
CA VAL A 23 -14.46 -0.75 -2.55
C VAL A 23 -13.32 0.24 -2.50
N GLU A 24 -12.88 0.58 -1.29
CA GLU A 24 -11.62 1.27 -1.06
C GLU A 24 -10.52 0.26 -1.38
N ALA A 25 -10.21 0.07 -2.66
CA ALA A 25 -8.90 -0.48 -3.02
C ALA A 25 -7.91 0.58 -2.53
N GLU A 26 -7.06 0.22 -1.58
CA GLU A 26 -5.99 1.12 -1.15
C GLU A 26 -5.18 1.47 -2.40
N ASP A 27 -5.28 2.72 -2.86
CA ASP A 27 -4.64 3.20 -4.09
C ASP A 27 -3.13 3.34 -3.82
N ARG A 28 -2.46 2.19 -3.74
CA ARG A 28 -1.05 2.08 -3.43
C ARG A 28 -0.32 1.54 -4.66
N PRO A 29 0.76 2.21 -5.12
CA PRO A 29 1.54 1.70 -6.24
C PRO A 29 2.19 0.36 -5.88
N PRO A 30 2.47 -0.50 -6.86
CA PRO A 30 3.10 -1.80 -6.60
C PRO A 30 4.54 -1.67 -6.06
N VAL A 31 5.19 -0.54 -6.34
CA VAL A 31 6.56 -0.23 -5.91
C VAL A 31 6.57 1.19 -5.36
N LEU A 32 7.12 1.34 -4.17
CA LEU A 32 7.45 2.62 -3.55
C LEU A 32 8.94 2.89 -3.77
N VAL A 33 9.28 4.06 -4.32
CA VAL A 33 10.67 4.49 -4.48
C VAL A 33 10.85 5.83 -3.78
N GLU A 34 11.74 5.87 -2.79
CA GLU A 34 12.05 7.06 -2.01
C GLU A 34 13.56 7.31 -1.99
N TYR A 35 13.95 8.58 -2.11
CA TYR A 35 15.35 8.99 -2.04
C TYR A 35 15.65 9.66 -0.70
N PHE A 36 16.69 9.19 -0.03
CA PHE A 36 17.18 9.71 1.24
C PHE A 36 18.55 10.40 1.04
N PRO A 37 18.62 11.74 1.10
CA PRO A 37 19.87 12.48 0.91
C PRO A 37 20.78 12.42 2.15
N GLY A 38 22.10 12.47 1.93
CA GLY A 38 23.12 12.63 2.97
C GLY A 38 23.46 11.37 3.75
N THR A 39 22.66 10.32 3.65
CA THR A 39 22.95 8.99 4.19
C THR A 39 23.13 7.99 3.06
N TYR A 40 24.05 7.04 3.25
CA TYR A 40 24.21 5.92 2.34
C TYR A 40 23.57 4.66 2.94
N CYS A 41 23.32 3.67 2.09
CA CYS A 41 22.95 2.34 2.53
C CYS A 41 23.98 1.79 3.49
N SER A 42 23.50 1.10 4.53
CA SER A 42 24.34 0.33 5.42
C SER A 42 25.32 -0.55 4.63
N PRO A 43 26.63 -0.54 4.96
CA PRO A 43 27.62 -1.37 4.29
C PRO A 43 27.38 -2.88 4.50
N ILE A 44 26.62 -3.24 5.54
CA ILE A 44 26.15 -4.60 5.76
C ILE A 44 24.93 -4.83 4.86
N ARG A 45 25.10 -5.67 3.83
CA ARG A 45 24.06 -5.95 2.81
C ARG A 45 22.69 -6.31 3.41
N ALA A 46 22.66 -7.13 4.46
CA ALA A 46 21.40 -7.54 5.10
C ALA A 46 20.68 -6.42 5.85
N ARG A 47 21.39 -5.34 6.22
CA ARG A 47 20.81 -4.20 6.95
C ARG A 47 20.32 -3.08 6.04
N GLY A 48 20.75 -3.02 4.78
CA GLY A 48 20.24 -2.03 3.82
C GLY A 48 18.72 -2.08 3.65
N PRO A 49 18.12 -3.26 3.41
CA PRO A 49 16.66 -3.41 3.40
C PRO A 49 15.98 -2.97 4.69
N GLN A 50 16.58 -3.27 5.85
CA GLN A 50 16.01 -2.89 7.14
C GLN A 50 16.07 -1.37 7.35
N GLN A 51 17.18 -0.72 6.98
CA GLN A 51 17.30 0.73 7.00
C GLN A 51 16.17 1.38 6.19
N CYS A 52 15.92 0.93 4.96
CA CYS A 52 14.81 1.44 4.16
C CYS A 52 13.44 1.25 4.83
N LYS A 53 13.19 0.11 5.48
CA LYS A 53 11.94 -0.08 6.25
C LYS A 53 11.80 0.91 7.39
N ASP A 54 12.89 1.18 8.09
CA ASP A 54 12.91 2.09 9.24
C ASP A 54 12.78 3.56 8.81
N GLU A 55 13.26 3.90 7.61
CA GLU A 55 13.22 5.25 7.03
C GLU A 55 11.86 5.54 6.36
N THR A 56 11.40 4.65 5.47
CA THR A 56 10.12 4.78 4.75
C THR A 56 8.91 4.55 5.66
N LYS A 57 9.02 3.67 6.68
CA LYS A 57 7.99 3.42 7.71
C LYS A 57 6.63 2.99 7.17
N ASP A 58 6.55 2.46 5.95
CA ASP A 58 5.31 1.93 5.39
C ASP A 58 5.27 0.39 5.51
N PRO A 59 4.43 -0.16 6.40
CA PRO A 59 4.33 -1.62 6.58
C PRO A 59 3.75 -2.35 5.37
N TYR A 60 3.13 -1.64 4.42
CA TYR A 60 2.62 -2.22 3.18
C TYR A 60 3.73 -2.64 2.22
N TYR A 61 4.94 -2.09 2.36
CA TYR A 61 6.08 -2.44 1.52
C TYR A 61 7.18 -3.17 2.30
N PRO A 62 6.96 -4.45 2.69
CA PRO A 62 7.89 -5.20 3.53
C PRO A 62 9.17 -5.63 2.80
N ASN A 63 9.27 -5.47 1.47
CA ASN A 63 10.42 -5.96 0.70
C ASN A 63 11.18 -4.79 0.09
N CYS A 64 12.20 -4.29 0.79
CA CYS A 64 12.99 -3.15 0.36
C CYS A 64 14.38 -3.53 -0.17
N VAL A 65 14.88 -2.76 -1.12
CA VAL A 65 16.25 -2.76 -1.60
C VAL A 65 16.81 -1.35 -1.46
N CYS A 66 18.01 -1.25 -0.90
CA CYS A 66 18.73 0.00 -0.76
C CYS A 66 19.83 0.10 -1.82
N ILE A 67 19.87 1.20 -2.57
CA ILE A 67 20.86 1.47 -3.62
C ILE A 67 21.54 2.81 -3.37
N ASN A 68 22.88 2.80 -3.26
CA ASN A 68 23.64 4.04 -3.10
C ASN A 68 23.60 4.90 -4.37
N GLN A 69 23.41 6.20 -4.18
CA GLN A 69 23.43 7.24 -5.20
C GLN A 69 24.50 8.30 -4.87
N ALA A 70 24.80 9.21 -5.81
CA ALA A 70 25.91 10.15 -5.68
C ALA A 70 25.95 10.92 -4.34
N SER A 71 24.79 11.35 -3.83
CA SER A 71 24.65 12.16 -2.61
C SER A 71 23.75 11.54 -1.54
N GLY A 72 23.46 10.24 -1.63
CA GLY A 72 22.54 9.58 -0.70
C GLY A 72 22.24 8.15 -1.11
N HIS A 73 21.01 7.70 -0.88
CA HIS A 73 20.57 6.39 -1.37
C HIS A 73 19.09 6.37 -1.73
N ASP A 74 18.72 5.46 -2.61
CA ASP A 74 17.34 5.14 -2.96
C ASP A 74 16.89 3.89 -2.20
N CYS A 75 15.67 3.94 -1.69
CA CYS A 75 14.93 2.81 -1.18
C CYS A 75 13.85 2.45 -2.20
N SER A 76 13.95 1.26 -2.79
CA SER A 76 12.92 0.68 -3.65
C SER A 76 12.26 -0.47 -2.91
N CYS A 77 10.99 -0.30 -2.56
CA CYS A 77 10.23 -1.23 -1.74
C CYS A 77 9.01 -1.75 -2.48
N THR A 78 8.74 -3.05 -2.36
CA THR A 78 7.58 -3.70 -2.95
C THR A 78 6.73 -4.36 -1.87
N HIS A 79 5.44 -4.52 -2.17
CA HIS A 79 4.57 -5.43 -1.43
C HIS A 79 4.97 -6.89 -1.70
#